data_AF-A0A1U9ZRY2-F1
#
_entry.id   AF-A0A1U9ZRY2-F1
#
_cell.length_a   1.000
_cell.length_b   1.000
_cell.length_c   1.000
_cell.angle_alpha   90.00
_cell.angle_beta   90.00
_cell.angle_gamma   90.00
#
_symmetry.space_group_name_H-M   'P 1'
#
loop_
_entity.id
_entity.type
_entity.pdbx_description
1 polymer ?
#
loop_
_entity_poly.entity_id
_entity_poly.type
_entity_poly.pdbx_seq_one_letter_code
_entity_poly.pdbx_strand_id
1 'polypeptide(L)'
;MAVTERRAGGVPWAGVVVTALSLAAAVAISFAVYDSLPELVTTREPRPGRMGSQVPRIVLVSAVPLTLVLLGTLMVGRALVADRLRRLVPAALVPRRRSADLFLVVLPPFFAVVHGGVLLRTAGHAFPLEVTVAVAFGLLIAGLSRARPLLDPLRFVPGVEQARRLGGHGLAAVGGCCAVGAFFLPPMFVAVSAAFAAGAISLLMVLVPLSRLRS
;
A
#
# COMPACT_ATOMS: atom_id res chain seq x y z
N MET A 1 -19.55 -35.18 -15.70
CA MET A 1 -19.60 -34.07 -14.72
C MET A 1 -18.76 -32.92 -15.26
N ALA A 2 -19.40 -31.94 -15.89
CA ALA A 2 -18.73 -30.74 -16.38
C ALA A 2 -18.42 -29.84 -15.19
N VAL A 3 -17.14 -29.73 -14.84
CA VAL A 3 -16.65 -28.70 -13.92
C VAL A 3 -16.91 -27.37 -14.60
N THR A 4 -17.94 -26.65 -14.13
CA THR A 4 -18.18 -25.27 -14.50
C THR A 4 -16.96 -24.45 -14.12
N GLU A 5 -16.07 -24.21 -15.08
CA GLU A 5 -15.08 -23.15 -15.01
C GLU A 5 -15.84 -21.85 -14.75
N ARG A 6 -15.90 -21.43 -13.48
CA ARG A 6 -16.28 -20.06 -13.14
C ARG A 6 -15.33 -19.15 -13.89
N ARG A 7 -15.81 -18.54 -14.97
CA ARG A 7 -15.16 -17.46 -15.71
C ARG A 7 -14.71 -16.41 -14.68
N ALA A 8 -13.45 -16.44 -14.29
CA ALA A 8 -12.84 -15.46 -13.38
C ALA A 8 -12.47 -14.18 -14.16
N GLY A 9 -13.48 -13.60 -14.83
CA GLY A 9 -13.41 -12.34 -15.57
C GLY A 9 -14.31 -11.30 -14.91
N GLY A 10 -13.99 -10.88 -13.69
CA GLY A 10 -14.77 -9.86 -12.96
C GLY A 10 -13.86 -8.78 -12.36
N VAL A 11 -14.33 -7.54 -12.38
CA VAL A 11 -13.68 -6.35 -11.78
C VAL A 11 -13.22 -6.66 -10.33
N PRO A 12 -12.05 -6.18 -9.87
CA PRO A 12 -11.58 -6.37 -8.49
C PRO A 12 -12.42 -5.58 -7.49
N TRP A 13 -13.66 -6.03 -7.25
CA TRP A 13 -14.66 -5.31 -6.47
C TRP A 13 -14.23 -5.05 -5.02
N ALA A 14 -13.51 -5.97 -4.40
CA ALA A 14 -13.00 -5.78 -3.03
C ALA A 14 -12.06 -4.57 -2.97
N GLY A 15 -11.04 -4.54 -3.82
CA GLY A 15 -10.13 -3.40 -3.92
C GLY A 15 -10.84 -2.10 -4.31
N VAL A 16 -11.79 -2.14 -5.25
CA VAL A 16 -12.57 -0.95 -5.65
C VAL A 16 -13.39 -0.41 -4.48
N VAL A 17 -14.09 -1.27 -3.74
CA VAL A 17 -14.90 -0.87 -2.58
C VAL A 17 -14.00 -0.30 -1.48
N VAL A 18 -12.89 -0.95 -1.15
CA VAL A 18 -11.93 -0.45 -0.15
C VAL A 18 -11.33 0.88 -0.56
N THR A 19 -10.99 1.05 -1.84
CA THR A 19 -10.49 2.32 -2.39
C THR A 19 -11.54 3.41 -2.28
N ALA A 20 -12.79 3.12 -2.65
CA ALA A 20 -13.90 4.06 -2.59
C ALA A 20 -14.20 4.49 -1.13
N LEU A 21 -14.20 3.55 -0.19
CA LEU A 21 -14.36 3.84 1.24
C LEU A 21 -13.19 4.67 1.77
N SER A 22 -11.96 4.36 1.38
CA SER A 22 -10.77 5.12 1.78
C SER A 22 -10.80 6.55 1.24
N LEU A 23 -11.25 6.71 -0.02
CA LEU A 23 -11.45 8.02 -0.63
C LEU A 23 -12.56 8.80 0.08
N ALA A 24 -13.70 8.17 0.35
CA ALA A 24 -14.80 8.80 1.07
C ALA A 24 -14.37 9.24 2.47
N ALA A 25 -13.61 8.42 3.19
CA ALA A 25 -13.03 8.78 4.48
C ALA A 25 -12.06 9.97 4.35
N ALA A 26 -11.15 9.94 3.38
CA ALA A 26 -10.21 11.04 3.15
C ALA A 26 -10.92 12.36 2.83
N VAL A 27 -11.98 12.32 2.00
CA VAL A 27 -12.81 13.49 1.67
C VAL A 27 -13.60 13.97 2.88
N ALA A 28 -14.19 13.07 3.67
CA ALA A 28 -14.94 13.42 4.87
C ALA A 28 -14.04 14.10 5.91
N ILE A 29 -12.85 13.56 6.17
CA ILE A 29 -11.87 14.18 7.07
C ILE A 29 -11.41 15.53 6.53
N SER A 30 -11.14 15.60 5.23
CA SER A 30 -10.76 16.84 4.54
C SER A 30 -11.79 17.94 4.72
N PHE A 31 -13.07 17.62 4.55
CA PHE A 31 -14.17 18.56 4.72
C PHE A 31 -14.35 18.97 6.19
N ALA A 32 -14.32 18.00 7.10
CA ALA A 32 -14.51 18.25 8.53
C ALA A 32 -13.44 19.15 9.15
N VAL A 33 -12.22 19.11 8.62
CA VAL A 33 -11.06 19.84 9.16
C VAL A 33 -10.76 21.11 8.34
N TYR A 34 -11.38 21.29 7.17
CA TYR A 34 -11.03 22.34 6.20
C TYR A 34 -10.96 23.74 6.82
N ASP A 35 -11.99 24.14 7.56
CA ASP A 35 -12.10 25.47 8.15
C ASP A 35 -11.14 25.68 9.33
N SER A 36 -10.65 24.58 9.93
CA SER A 36 -9.66 24.61 11.00
C SER A 36 -8.22 24.68 10.49
N LEU A 37 -8.00 24.55 9.18
CA LEU A 37 -6.66 24.60 8.60
C LEU A 37 -6.21 26.04 8.33
N PRO A 38 -4.95 26.38 8.63
CA PRO A 38 -4.38 27.67 8.26
C PRO A 38 -4.35 27.81 6.74
N GLU A 39 -4.55 29.03 6.23
CA GLU A 39 -4.65 29.27 4.78
C GLU A 39 -3.37 28.88 4.03
N LEU A 40 -2.23 29.10 4.66
CA LEU A 40 -0.91 28.69 4.19
C LEU A 40 -0.29 27.71 5.19
N VAL A 41 0.09 26.53 4.70
CA VAL A 41 0.74 25.49 5.50
C VAL A 41 2.24 25.51 5.21
N THR A 42 3.03 25.72 6.25
CA THR A 42 4.50 25.65 6.15
C THR A 42 4.93 24.21 5.98
N THR A 43 5.49 23.88 4.81
CA THR A 43 6.02 22.53 4.51
C THR A 43 7.53 22.44 4.74
N ARG A 44 8.21 23.59 4.80
CA ARG A 44 9.63 23.68 5.10
C ARG A 44 9.88 24.89 5.98
N GLU A 45 10.47 24.65 7.14
CA GLU A 45 10.88 25.72 8.06
C GLU A 45 11.96 26.61 7.42
N PRO A 46 11.86 27.95 7.60
CA PRO A 46 12.89 28.87 7.17
C PRO A 46 14.21 28.60 7.92
N ARG A 47 15.32 28.66 7.20
CA ARG A 47 16.68 28.58 7.77
C ARG A 47 17.49 29.79 7.31
N PRO A 48 18.58 30.17 8.01
CA PRO A 48 19.45 31.25 7.55
C PRO A 48 19.87 31.05 6.08
N GLY A 49 19.57 32.03 5.22
CA GLY A 49 19.86 31.99 3.78
C GLY A 49 18.89 31.17 2.91
N ARG A 50 17.80 30.61 3.47
CA ARG A 50 16.74 29.92 2.70
C ARG A 50 15.36 30.28 3.21
N MET A 51 14.56 30.88 2.34
CA MET A 51 13.14 31.11 2.64
C MET A 51 12.42 29.78 2.86
N GLY A 52 11.45 29.79 3.79
CA GLY A 52 10.55 28.66 4.00
C GLY A 52 9.68 28.42 2.76
N SER A 53 9.13 27.22 2.65
CA SER A 53 8.16 26.88 1.61
C SER A 53 6.78 26.77 2.25
N GLN A 54 5.82 27.49 1.69
CA GLN A 54 4.43 27.47 2.12
C GLN A 54 3.57 26.98 0.96
N VAL A 55 2.55 26.20 1.29
CA VAL A 55 1.64 25.64 0.30
C VAL A 55 0.21 26.00 0.72
N PRO A 56 -0.66 26.42 -0.22
CA PRO A 56 -2.06 26.68 0.09
C PRO A 56 -2.75 25.45 0.68
N ARG A 57 -3.63 25.64 1.68
CA ARG A 57 -4.36 24.53 2.32
C ARG A 57 -5.12 23.65 1.34
N ILE A 58 -5.61 24.22 0.24
CA ILE A 58 -6.35 23.47 -0.77
C ILE A 58 -5.50 22.36 -1.39
N VAL A 59 -4.20 22.60 -1.59
CA VAL A 59 -3.26 21.61 -2.14
C VAL A 59 -3.06 20.48 -1.16
N LEU A 60 -2.88 20.80 0.14
CA LEU A 60 -2.71 19.79 1.18
C LEU A 60 -3.94 18.89 1.28
N VAL A 61 -5.13 19.50 1.31
CA VAL A 61 -6.41 18.80 1.44
C VAL A 61 -6.72 17.94 0.20
N SER A 62 -6.38 18.41 -1.01
CA SER A 62 -6.70 17.70 -2.25
C SER A 62 -5.67 16.65 -2.65
N ALA A 63 -4.42 16.73 -2.16
CA ALA A 63 -3.32 15.90 -2.66
C ALA A 63 -3.61 14.40 -2.58
N VAL A 64 -3.99 13.88 -1.40
CA VAL A 64 -4.24 12.44 -1.23
C VAL A 64 -5.54 11.97 -1.89
N PRO A 65 -6.68 12.68 -1.79
CA PRO A 65 -7.87 12.31 -2.56
C PRO A 65 -7.59 12.21 -4.06
N LEU A 66 -6.82 13.16 -4.62
CA LEU A 66 -6.47 13.16 -6.04
C LEU A 66 -5.56 11.98 -6.39
N THR A 67 -4.57 11.65 -5.56
CA THR A 67 -3.72 10.47 -5.80
C THR A 67 -4.49 9.16 -5.68
N LEU A 68 -5.46 9.05 -4.77
CA LEU A 68 -6.34 7.89 -4.67
C LEU A 68 -7.23 7.72 -5.90
N VAL A 69 -7.82 8.81 -6.41
CA VAL A 69 -8.59 8.79 -7.66
C VAL A 69 -7.69 8.40 -8.84
N LEU A 70 -6.50 8.97 -8.94
CA LEU A 70 -5.54 8.63 -9.99
C LEU A 70 -5.11 7.16 -9.92
N LEU A 71 -4.80 6.66 -8.73
CA LEU A 71 -4.44 5.26 -8.52
C LEU A 71 -5.59 4.33 -8.89
N GLY A 72 -6.82 4.65 -8.44
CA GLY A 72 -8.02 3.89 -8.76
C GLY A 72 -8.29 3.83 -10.26
N THR A 73 -8.25 4.98 -10.94
CA THR A 73 -8.44 5.06 -12.40
C THR A 73 -7.35 4.33 -13.18
N LEU A 74 -6.09 4.45 -12.77
CA LEU A 74 -4.97 3.70 -13.39
C LEU A 74 -5.14 2.19 -13.23
N MET A 75 -5.54 1.71 -12.05
CA MET A 75 -5.72 0.28 -11.81
C MET A 75 -6.94 -0.30 -12.54
N VAL A 76 -8.06 0.43 -12.56
CA VAL A 76 -9.25 0.05 -13.35
C VAL A 76 -8.92 0.08 -14.84
N GLY A 77 -8.26 1.13 -15.32
CA GLY A 77 -7.80 1.24 -16.70
C GLY A 77 -6.89 0.08 -17.09
N ARG A 78 -5.90 -0.24 -16.24
CA ARG A 78 -5.02 -1.41 -16.43
C ARG A 78 -5.82 -2.72 -16.48
N ALA A 79 -6.82 -2.89 -15.63
CA ALA A 79 -7.66 -4.09 -15.63
C ALA A 79 -8.48 -4.23 -16.92
N LEU A 80 -9.06 -3.13 -17.43
CA LEU A 80 -9.81 -3.11 -18.69
C LEU A 80 -8.90 -3.37 -19.89
N VAL A 81 -7.72 -2.73 -19.93
CA VAL A 81 -6.71 -2.95 -20.97
C VAL A 81 -6.22 -4.41 -20.93
N ALA A 82 -5.92 -4.95 -19.76
CA ALA A 82 -5.54 -6.35 -19.61
C ALA A 82 -6.64 -7.31 -20.09
N ASP A 83 -7.92 -6.97 -19.88
CA ASP A 83 -9.03 -7.80 -20.35
C ASP A 83 -9.20 -7.77 -21.88
N ARG A 84 -8.94 -6.62 -22.51
CA ARG A 84 -8.87 -6.53 -23.98
C ARG A 84 -7.68 -7.31 -24.54
N LEU A 85 -6.49 -7.16 -23.94
CA LEU A 85 -5.28 -7.86 -24.37
C LEU A 85 -5.33 -9.38 -24.13
N ARG A 86 -6.13 -9.86 -23.16
CA ARG A 86 -6.36 -11.30 -22.95
C ARG A 86 -6.89 -12.03 -24.18
N ARG A 87 -7.56 -11.32 -25.09
CA ARG A 87 -8.04 -11.89 -26.36
C ARG A 87 -6.94 -12.07 -27.40
N LEU A 88 -5.79 -11.44 -27.20
CA LEU A 88 -4.69 -11.36 -28.17
C LEU A 88 -3.40 -12.04 -27.68
N VAL A 89 -3.32 -12.41 -26.40
CA VAL A 89 -2.10 -12.94 -25.77
C VAL A 89 -2.38 -14.31 -25.13
N PRO A 90 -1.48 -15.30 -25.30
CA PRO A 90 -1.61 -16.61 -24.66
C PRO A 90 -1.80 -16.51 -23.15
N ALA A 91 -2.75 -17.27 -22.60
CA ALA A 91 -3.13 -17.25 -21.19
C ALA A 91 -1.94 -17.45 -20.21
N ALA A 92 -0.87 -18.12 -20.65
CA ALA A 92 0.34 -18.36 -19.89
C ALA A 92 1.15 -17.09 -19.54
N LEU A 93 0.96 -16.00 -20.30
CA LEU A 93 1.65 -14.71 -20.17
C LEU A 93 0.78 -13.63 -19.50
N VAL A 94 -0.49 -13.92 -19.23
CA VAL A 94 -1.42 -12.94 -18.66
C VAL A 94 -1.17 -12.81 -17.14
N PRO A 95 -0.83 -11.60 -16.64
CA PRO A 95 -0.62 -11.37 -15.21
C PRO A 95 -1.85 -11.74 -14.37
N ARG A 96 -1.62 -12.35 -13.20
CA ARG A 96 -2.69 -12.82 -12.30
C ARG A 96 -3.36 -11.61 -11.61
N ARG A 97 -4.69 -11.44 -11.77
CA ARG A 97 -5.48 -10.28 -11.25
C ARG A 97 -5.35 -10.03 -9.73
N ARG A 98 -5.08 -11.09 -8.95
CA ARG A 98 -5.15 -11.08 -7.47
C ARG A 98 -4.20 -10.07 -6.81
N SER A 99 -3.11 -9.72 -7.46
CA SER A 99 -2.11 -8.79 -6.94
C SER A 99 -2.46 -7.32 -7.13
N ALA A 100 -3.13 -6.96 -8.23
CA ALA A 100 -3.68 -5.61 -8.42
C ALA A 100 -4.79 -5.31 -7.39
N ASP A 101 -5.62 -6.30 -7.08
CA ASP A 101 -6.66 -6.21 -6.05
C ASP A 101 -6.04 -5.94 -4.66
N LEU A 102 -4.93 -6.62 -4.33
CA LEU A 102 -4.22 -6.41 -3.07
C LEU A 102 -3.62 -5.01 -2.92
N PHE A 103 -3.09 -4.41 -3.99
CA PHE A 103 -2.65 -3.01 -3.93
C PHE A 103 -3.81 -2.07 -3.63
N LEU A 104 -4.98 -2.28 -4.27
CA LEU A 104 -6.19 -1.49 -4.01
C LEU A 104 -6.80 -1.74 -2.63
N VAL A 105 -6.55 -2.89 -2.01
CA VAL A 105 -7.01 -3.18 -0.65
C VAL A 105 -6.11 -2.56 0.41
N VAL A 106 -4.79 -2.52 0.18
CA VAL A 106 -3.83 -2.21 1.25
C VAL A 106 -3.30 -0.77 1.17
N LEU A 107 -3.09 -0.23 -0.04
CA LEU A 107 -2.49 1.09 -0.22
C LEU A 107 -3.46 2.25 0.08
N PRO A 108 -4.72 2.25 -0.40
CA PRO A 108 -5.67 3.32 -0.13
C PRO A 108 -5.94 3.60 1.35
N PRO A 109 -6.20 2.60 2.23
CA PRO A 109 -6.45 2.89 3.63
C PRO A 109 -5.19 3.43 4.33
N PHE A 110 -4.00 2.95 3.95
CA PHE A 110 -2.74 3.51 4.45
C PHE A 110 -2.63 5.00 4.12
N PHE A 111 -2.86 5.38 2.86
CA PHE A 111 -2.84 6.78 2.44
C PHE A 111 -3.91 7.62 3.14
N ALA A 112 -5.12 7.10 3.31
CA ALA A 112 -6.19 7.80 4.02
C ALA A 112 -5.83 8.06 5.49
N VAL A 113 -5.20 7.10 6.17
CA VAL A 113 -4.73 7.25 7.55
C VAL A 113 -3.63 8.31 7.65
N VAL A 114 -2.61 8.25 6.77
CA VAL A 114 -1.53 9.24 6.75
C VAL A 114 -2.08 10.64 6.48
N HIS A 115 -2.97 10.76 5.49
CA HIS A 115 -3.64 12.02 5.14
C HIS A 115 -4.41 12.61 6.31
N GLY A 116 -5.32 11.81 6.89
CA GLY A 116 -6.15 12.25 7.99
C GLY A 116 -5.31 12.65 9.21
N GLY A 117 -4.29 11.87 9.53
CA GLY A 117 -3.39 12.19 10.63
C GLY A 117 -2.59 13.48 10.41
N VAL A 118 -2.10 13.72 9.19
CA VAL A 118 -1.42 14.97 8.85
C VAL A 118 -2.38 16.15 8.98
N LEU A 119 -3.59 16.06 8.41
CA LEU A 119 -4.60 17.12 8.48
C LEU A 119 -5.00 17.45 9.92
N LEU A 120 -5.31 16.42 10.73
CA LEU A 120 -5.69 16.60 12.12
C LEU A 120 -4.57 17.26 12.93
N ARG A 121 -3.32 16.84 12.73
CA ARG A 121 -2.16 17.46 13.39
C ARG A 121 -1.96 18.90 12.95
N THR A 122 -2.12 19.21 11.65
CA THR A 122 -1.99 20.58 11.14
C THR A 122 -3.10 21.51 11.61
N ALA A 123 -4.29 20.97 11.90
CA ALA A 123 -5.40 21.71 12.50
C ALA A 123 -5.25 21.90 14.02
N GLY A 124 -4.14 21.45 14.62
CA GLY A 124 -3.88 21.62 16.05
C GLY A 124 -4.54 20.57 16.95
N HIS A 125 -5.14 19.52 16.40
CA HIS A 125 -5.67 18.43 17.21
C HIS A 125 -4.52 17.57 17.77
N ALA A 126 -4.67 17.13 19.03
CA ALA A 126 -3.78 16.16 19.66
C ALA A 126 -4.00 14.77 19.03
N PHE A 127 -3.34 14.52 17.91
CA PHE A 127 -3.41 13.25 17.19
C PHE A 127 -2.08 12.49 17.30
N PRO A 128 -2.07 11.22 17.73
CA PRO A 128 -0.85 10.42 17.89
C PRO A 128 -0.33 9.90 16.54
N LEU A 129 0.05 10.84 15.66
CA LEU A 129 0.39 10.60 14.25
C LEU A 129 1.43 9.49 14.09
N GLU A 130 2.49 9.52 14.88
CA GLU A 130 3.61 8.58 14.76
C GLU A 130 3.17 7.14 15.04
N VAL A 131 2.36 6.93 16.09
CA VAL A 131 1.81 5.61 16.43
C VAL A 131 0.85 5.15 15.35
N THR A 132 -0.09 6.00 14.91
CA THR A 132 -1.07 5.63 13.90
C THR A 132 -0.41 5.27 12.57
N VAL A 133 0.59 6.04 12.13
CA VAL A 133 1.33 5.77 10.90
C VAL A 133 2.14 4.48 11.03
N ALA A 134 2.79 4.22 12.15
CA ALA A 134 3.54 2.98 12.37
C ALA A 134 2.60 1.75 12.38
N VAL A 135 1.42 1.87 12.99
CA VAL A 135 0.38 0.82 12.95
C VAL A 135 -0.08 0.57 11.52
N ALA A 136 -0.45 1.61 10.79
CA ALA A 136 -0.90 1.50 9.41
C ALA A 136 0.20 0.92 8.50
N PHE A 137 1.47 1.29 8.74
CA PHE A 137 2.63 0.74 8.04
C PHE A 137 2.85 -0.74 8.36
N GLY A 138 2.72 -1.15 9.63
CA GLY A 138 2.75 -2.56 10.01
C GLY A 138 1.66 -3.38 9.32
N LEU A 139 0.43 -2.87 9.29
CA LEU A 139 -0.69 -3.48 8.56
C LEU A 139 -0.44 -3.53 7.04
N LEU A 140 0.21 -2.51 6.47
CA LEU A 140 0.63 -2.48 5.07
C LEU A 140 1.58 -3.64 4.76
N ILE A 141 2.64 -3.80 5.57
CA ILE A 141 3.60 -4.91 5.46
C ILE A 141 2.89 -6.26 5.61
N ALA A 142 2.01 -6.39 6.61
CA ALA A 142 1.26 -7.61 6.84
C ALA A 142 0.33 -7.93 5.67
N GLY A 143 -0.31 -6.93 5.07
CA GLY A 143 -1.14 -7.09 3.86
C GLY A 143 -0.33 -7.52 2.64
N LEU A 144 0.88 -6.98 2.48
CA LEU A 144 1.80 -7.34 1.39
C LEU A 144 2.23 -8.82 1.44
N SER A 145 2.19 -9.49 2.59
CA SER A 145 2.45 -10.93 2.69
C SER A 145 1.55 -11.79 1.78
N ARG A 146 0.36 -11.29 1.46
CA ARG A 146 -0.62 -11.97 0.62
C ARG A 146 -0.46 -11.61 -0.86
N ALA A 147 0.36 -10.61 -1.18
CA ALA A 147 0.64 -10.20 -2.54
C ALA A 147 1.54 -11.24 -3.24
N ARG A 148 1.00 -11.86 -4.30
CA ARG A 148 1.77 -12.70 -5.23
C ARG A 148 2.33 -11.79 -6.33
N PRO A 149 3.58 -11.94 -6.77
CA PRO A 149 4.11 -11.11 -7.85
C PRO A 149 3.26 -11.27 -9.13
N LEU A 150 3.02 -10.14 -9.82
CA LEU A 150 2.22 -10.04 -11.05
C LEU A 150 2.81 -10.86 -12.20
N LEU A 151 4.13 -10.90 -12.28
CA LEU A 151 4.93 -11.69 -13.20
C LEU A 151 5.86 -12.54 -12.33
N ASP A 152 5.76 -13.86 -12.50
CA ASP A 152 6.56 -14.80 -11.75
C ASP A 152 7.50 -15.55 -12.70
N PRO A 153 8.64 -14.92 -13.07
CA PRO A 153 9.63 -15.57 -13.91
C PRO A 153 10.23 -16.81 -13.23
N LEU A 154 10.11 -16.90 -11.90
CA LEU A 154 10.65 -17.98 -11.09
C LEU A 154 9.62 -19.08 -10.79
N ARG A 155 8.41 -19.03 -11.39
CA ARG A 155 7.34 -20.01 -11.09
C ARG A 155 7.74 -21.46 -11.36
N PHE A 156 8.71 -21.66 -12.25
CA PHE A 156 9.19 -22.97 -12.69
C PHE A 156 10.38 -23.48 -11.86
N VAL A 157 10.90 -22.68 -10.94
CA VAL A 157 12.07 -23.04 -10.14
C VAL A 157 11.60 -23.84 -8.91
N PRO A 158 12.14 -25.06 -8.69
CA PRO A 158 11.76 -25.89 -7.55
C PRO A 158 12.10 -25.19 -6.22
N GLY A 159 11.15 -25.20 -5.28
CA GLY A 159 11.32 -24.59 -3.94
C GLY A 159 10.89 -23.11 -3.83
N VAL A 160 10.61 -22.41 -4.93
CA VAL A 160 10.12 -21.00 -4.89
C VAL A 160 8.81 -20.87 -4.13
N GLU A 161 7.89 -21.81 -4.35
CA GLU A 161 6.57 -21.77 -3.69
C GLU A 161 6.69 -21.89 -2.17
N GLN A 162 7.59 -22.76 -1.69
CA GLN A 162 7.83 -22.93 -0.26
C GLN A 162 8.51 -21.70 0.35
N ALA A 163 9.55 -21.17 -0.32
CA ALA A 163 10.23 -19.94 0.12
C ALA A 163 9.26 -18.76 0.24
N ARG A 164 8.30 -18.64 -0.69
CA ARG A 164 7.26 -17.60 -0.65
C ARG A 164 6.24 -17.79 0.45
N ARG A 165 5.80 -19.02 0.71
CA ARG A 165 4.89 -19.29 1.83
C ARG A 165 5.54 -18.89 3.15
N LEU A 166 6.78 -19.33 3.38
CA LEU A 166 7.54 -19.02 4.58
C LEU A 166 7.79 -17.52 4.72
N GLY A 167 8.28 -16.87 3.68
CA GLY A 167 8.50 -15.42 3.76
C GLY A 167 7.17 -14.63 3.86
N GLY A 168 6.05 -15.16 3.35
CA GLY A 168 4.73 -14.54 3.52
C GLY A 168 4.34 -14.53 5.00
N HIS A 169 4.49 -15.67 5.69
CA HIS A 169 4.32 -15.72 7.14
C HIS A 169 5.29 -14.79 7.87
N GLY A 170 6.55 -14.71 7.41
CA GLY A 170 7.54 -13.77 7.94
C GLY A 170 7.10 -12.31 7.82
N LEU A 171 6.65 -11.88 6.64
CA LEU A 171 6.14 -10.53 6.42
C LEU A 171 4.90 -10.23 7.27
N ALA A 172 3.99 -11.19 7.40
CA ALA A 172 2.81 -11.05 8.26
C ALA A 172 3.21 -10.86 9.73
N ALA A 173 4.17 -11.65 10.23
CA ALA A 173 4.69 -11.54 11.58
C ALA A 173 5.40 -10.20 11.81
N VAL A 174 6.29 -9.78 10.90
CA VAL A 174 6.96 -8.48 10.98
C VAL A 174 5.98 -7.33 11.00
N GLY A 175 4.97 -7.34 10.11
CA GLY A 175 3.93 -6.33 10.07
C GLY A 175 3.07 -6.30 11.34
N GLY A 176 2.69 -7.46 11.87
CA GLY A 176 1.96 -7.58 13.14
C GLY A 176 2.77 -7.07 14.33
N CYS A 177 4.04 -7.48 14.45
CA CYS A 177 4.96 -7.00 15.47
C CYS A 177 5.19 -5.49 15.37
N CYS A 178 5.27 -4.94 14.15
CA CYS A 178 5.38 -3.50 13.94
C CYS A 178 4.15 -2.76 14.46
N ALA A 179 2.96 -3.25 14.13
CA ALA A 179 1.71 -2.63 14.55
C ALA A 179 1.52 -2.67 16.08
N VAL A 180 1.81 -3.79 16.72
CA VAL A 180 1.70 -3.92 18.18
C VAL A 180 2.85 -3.18 18.88
N GLY A 181 4.07 -3.28 18.37
CA GLY A 181 5.26 -2.67 18.95
C GLY A 181 5.22 -1.15 18.99
N ALA A 182 4.51 -0.51 18.04
CA ALA A 182 4.33 0.94 18.01
C ALA A 182 3.64 1.52 19.27
N PHE A 183 2.97 0.70 20.08
CA PHE A 183 2.36 1.12 21.35
C PHE A 183 3.32 1.08 22.54
N PHE A 184 4.43 0.34 22.44
CA PHE A 184 5.35 0.09 23.55
C PHE A 184 6.75 0.67 23.33
N LEU A 185 7.13 0.89 22.08
CA LEU A 185 8.46 1.34 21.67
C LEU A 185 8.32 2.61 20.80
N PRO A 186 9.39 3.41 20.64
CA PRO A 186 9.30 4.62 19.81
C PRO A 186 8.91 4.25 18.37
N PRO A 187 7.79 4.79 17.83
CA PRO A 187 7.17 4.29 16.59
C PRO A 187 8.09 4.31 15.39
N MET A 188 8.95 5.33 15.29
CA MET A 188 9.93 5.47 14.20
C MET A 188 10.94 4.33 14.18
N PHE A 189 11.50 3.93 15.32
CA PHE A 189 12.46 2.83 15.37
C PHE A 189 11.81 1.50 15.00
N VAL A 190 10.57 1.27 15.46
CA VAL A 190 9.81 0.06 15.14
C VAL A 190 9.52 -0.01 13.65
N ALA A 191 9.02 1.06 13.05
CA ALA A 191 8.70 1.12 11.62
C ALA A 191 9.94 0.93 10.74
N VAL A 192 11.05 1.60 11.07
CA VAL A 192 12.32 1.45 10.32
C VAL A 192 12.84 0.02 10.42
N SER A 193 12.84 -0.57 11.61
CA SER A 193 13.28 -1.96 11.84
C SER A 193 12.43 -2.95 11.06
N ALA A 194 11.10 -2.75 11.07
CA ALA A 194 10.17 -3.56 10.32
C ALA A 194 10.38 -3.45 8.81
N ALA A 195 10.67 -2.24 8.30
CA ALA A 195 10.99 -2.02 6.89
C ALA A 195 12.25 -2.80 6.46
N PHE A 196 13.31 -2.75 7.26
CA PHE A 196 14.54 -3.52 7.00
C PHE A 196 14.29 -5.04 7.04
N ALA A 197 13.58 -5.51 8.06
CA ALA A 197 13.23 -6.93 8.17
C ALA A 197 12.37 -7.41 6.98
N ALA A 198 11.37 -6.62 6.58
CA ALA A 198 10.54 -6.93 5.42
C ALA A 198 11.35 -6.95 4.11
N GLY A 199 12.29 -6.02 3.95
CA GLY A 199 13.22 -5.99 2.82
C GLY A 199 14.12 -7.23 2.79
N ALA A 200 14.69 -7.62 3.92
CA ALA A 200 15.53 -8.80 4.05
C ALA A 200 14.76 -10.10 3.74
N ILE A 201 13.54 -10.24 4.25
CA ILE A 201 12.67 -11.39 3.94
C ILE A 201 12.36 -11.44 2.44
N SER A 202 12.02 -10.30 1.84
CA SER A 202 11.72 -10.20 0.41
C SER A 202 12.93 -10.58 -0.44
N LEU A 203 14.14 -10.17 -0.03
CA LEU A 203 15.39 -10.52 -0.70
C LEU A 203 15.67 -12.04 -0.58
N LEU A 204 15.52 -12.61 0.61
CA LEU A 204 15.72 -14.05 0.85
C LEU A 204 14.76 -14.92 0.04
N MET A 205 13.49 -14.51 -0.10
CA MET A 205 12.52 -15.21 -0.96
C MET A 205 13.00 -15.34 -2.41
N VAL A 206 13.80 -14.38 -2.90
CA VAL A 206 14.32 -14.35 -4.27
C VAL A 206 15.67 -15.06 -4.36
N LEU A 207 16.57 -14.82 -3.40
CA LEU A 207 17.93 -15.37 -3.44
C LEU A 207 18.01 -16.87 -3.18
N VAL A 208 17.24 -17.40 -2.21
CA VAL A 208 17.33 -18.83 -1.83
C VAL A 208 16.98 -19.78 -2.98
N PRO A 209 15.93 -19.54 -3.79
CA PRO A 209 15.67 -20.39 -4.94
C PRO A 209 16.70 -20.22 -6.06
N LEU A 210 17.24 -19.01 -6.24
CA LEU A 210 18.26 -18.74 -7.25
C LEU A 210 19.59 -19.42 -6.94
N SER A 211 19.99 -19.47 -5.66
CA SER A 211 21.24 -20.13 -5.26
C SER A 211 21.18 -21.64 -5.49
N ARG A 212 20.00 -22.26 -5.36
CA ARG A 212 19.76 -23.70 -5.61
C ARG A 212 19.79 -24.08 -7.09
N LEU A 213 19.72 -23.12 -8.01
CA LEU A 213 19.87 -23.38 -9.45
C LEU A 213 21.33 -23.40 -9.90
N ARG A 214 22.24 -22.85 -9.09
CA ARG A 214 23.68 -22.81 -9.40
C ARG A 214 24.46 -24.00 -8.84
N SER A 215 23.86 -24.76 -7.92
CA SER A 215 24.40 -25.99 -7.32
C SER A 215 23.91 -27.21 -8.08
#